data_AF-A0AAW6Y0J3-F1
#
_entry.id   AF-A0AAW6Y0J3-F1
#
_cell.length_a   1.000
_cell.length_b   1.000
_cell.length_c   1.000
_cell.angle_alpha   90.00
_cell.angle_beta   90.00
_cell.angle_gamma   90.00
#
_symmetry.space_group_name_H-M   'P 1'
#
loop_
_entity.id
_entity.type
_entity.pdbx_description
1 polymer ?
#
loop_
_entity_poly.entity_id
_entity_poly.type
_entity_poly.pdbx_seq_one_letter_code
_entity_poly.pdbx_strand_id
1 'polypeptide(L)'
;EIASVMDECAKHSLTRKGVLPGGLKTQRRAPKWYERLKRIDPNHDVGHWLEWVNLIALAVNEENASGGRIVTAPTNGAAGII
;
A
#
# COMPACT_ATOMS: atom_id res chain seq x y z
N GLU A 1 10.70 -13.32 -7.02
CA GLU A 1 9.89 -13.88 -5.92
C GLU A 1 9.36 -12.81 -4.95
N ILE A 2 10.17 -11.90 -4.40
CA ILE A 2 9.67 -10.88 -3.45
C ILE A 2 8.73 -9.86 -4.10
N ALA A 3 9.07 -9.38 -5.31
CA ALA A 3 8.26 -8.38 -6.01
C ALA A 3 6.85 -8.86 -6.38
N SER A 4 6.68 -10.14 -6.75
CA SER A 4 5.36 -10.70 -7.07
C SER A 4 4.49 -10.82 -5.82
N VAL A 5 5.08 -11.17 -4.67
CA VAL A 5 4.34 -11.22 -3.40
C VAL A 5 3.94 -9.80 -2.96
N MET A 6 4.80 -8.80 -3.14
CA MET A 6 4.45 -7.39 -2.89
C MET A 6 3.31 -6.90 -3.79
N ASP A 7 3.31 -7.28 -5.07
CA ASP A 7 2.23 -6.95 -6.01
C ASP A 7 0.90 -7.62 -5.63
N GLU A 8 0.92 -8.89 -5.26
CA GLU A 8 -0.26 -9.59 -4.75
C GLU A 8 -0.80 -8.99 -3.44
N CYS A 9 0.09 -8.69 -2.48
CA CYS A 9 -0.27 -8.01 -1.23
C CYS A 9 -0.89 -6.63 -1.50
N ALA A 10 -0.30 -5.85 -2.41
CA ALA A 10 -0.85 -4.56 -2.80
C ALA A 10 -2.25 -4.72 -3.42
N LYS A 11 -2.43 -5.63 -4.38
CA LYS A 11 -3.74 -5.92 -5.00
C LYS A 11 -4.80 -6.33 -3.98
N HIS A 12 -4.47 -7.20 -3.03
CA HIS A 12 -5.38 -7.55 -1.94
C HIS A 12 -5.73 -6.35 -1.06
N SER A 13 -4.74 -5.55 -0.65
CA SER A 13 -4.96 -4.35 0.17
C SER A 13 -5.89 -3.35 -0.51
N LEU A 14 -5.79 -3.18 -1.83
CA LEU A 14 -6.66 -2.30 -2.62
C LEU A 14 -8.13 -2.73 -2.66
N THR A 15 -8.43 -4.01 -2.42
CA THR A 15 -9.82 -4.51 -2.36
C THR A 15 -10.44 -4.39 -0.96
N ARG A 16 -9.61 -4.27 0.09
CA ARG A 16 -10.06 -4.19 1.48
C ARG A 16 -10.42 -2.75 1.86
N LYS A 17 -11.61 -2.55 2.40
CA LYS A 17 -12.11 -1.25 2.88
C LYS A 17 -12.32 -1.27 4.39
N GLY A 18 -12.51 -0.09 4.97
CA GLY A 18 -12.82 0.08 6.38
C GLY A 18 -11.60 0.33 7.26
N VAL A 19 -11.71 -0.03 8.53
CA VAL A 19 -10.73 0.29 9.57
C VAL A 19 -9.73 -0.85 9.73
N LEU A 20 -8.45 -0.51 9.86
CA LEU A 20 -7.40 -1.45 10.25
C LEU A 20 -7.69 -1.99 11.66
N PRO A 21 -7.46 -3.29 11.90
CA PRO A 21 -7.55 -3.81 13.24
C PRO A 21 -6.45 -3.20 14.13
N GLY A 22 -6.64 -3.28 15.44
CA GLY A 22 -5.81 -2.56 16.41
C GLY A 22 -6.55 -1.32 16.94
N GLY A 23 -6.37 -1.01 18.22
CA GLY A 23 -7.17 -0.03 18.96
C GLY A 23 -7.08 1.43 18.47
N LEU A 24 -6.27 1.71 17.45
CA LEU A 24 -6.01 3.05 16.91
C LEU A 24 -7.07 3.53 15.87
N LYS A 25 -8.07 2.70 15.55
CA LYS A 25 -9.19 3.03 14.64
C LYS A 25 -8.76 3.67 13.31
N THR A 26 -7.62 3.25 12.77
CA THR A 26 -7.03 3.84 11.56
C THR A 26 -7.78 3.38 10.31
N GLN A 27 -8.22 4.31 9.47
CA GLN A 27 -8.91 3.99 8.20
C GLN A 27 -7.91 3.53 7.13
N ARG A 28 -8.30 2.55 6.31
CA ARG A 28 -7.59 2.21 5.07
C ARG A 28 -7.70 3.33 4.06
N ARG A 29 -6.57 3.70 3.46
CA ARG A 29 -6.43 4.81 2.53
C ARG A 29 -5.97 4.34 1.15
N ALA A 30 -5.23 3.23 1.06
CA ALA A 30 -4.68 2.73 -0.21
C ALA A 30 -5.74 2.57 -1.33
N PRO A 31 -6.94 1.99 -1.09
CA PRO A 31 -7.94 1.83 -2.15
C PRO A 31 -8.38 3.15 -2.77
N LYS A 32 -8.67 4.16 -1.93
CA LYS A 32 -9.15 5.46 -2.39
C LYS A 32 -8.04 6.23 -3.13
N TRP A 33 -6.79 6.08 -2.68
CA TRP A 33 -5.66 6.73 -3.32
C TRP A 33 -5.33 6.08 -4.67
N TYR A 34 -5.36 4.75 -4.78
CA TYR A 34 -5.21 4.04 -6.06
C TYR A 34 -6.22 4.52 -7.11
N GLU A 35 -7.50 4.58 -6.75
CA GLU A 35 -8.55 5.07 -7.64
C GLU A 35 -8.33 6.52 -8.08
N ARG A 36 -7.73 7.35 -7.22
CA ARG A 36 -7.37 8.72 -7.56
C ARG A 36 -6.15 8.75 -8.50
N LEU A 37 -5.09 8.01 -8.20
CA LEU A 37 -3.88 7.96 -9.01
C LEU A 37 -4.18 7.42 -10.40
N LYS A 38 -4.98 6.35 -10.52
CA LYS A 38 -5.40 5.79 -11.81
C LYS A 38 -6.17 6.78 -12.70
N ARG A 39 -6.80 7.81 -12.12
CA ARG A 39 -7.49 8.87 -12.88
C ARG A 39 -6.56 10.03 -13.26
N ILE A 40 -5.63 10.39 -12.38
CA ILE A 40 -4.71 11.51 -12.57
C ILE A 40 -3.55 11.10 -13.48
N ASP A 41 -3.10 9.86 -13.35
CA ASP A 41 -1.98 9.29 -14.05
C ASP A 41 -2.30 7.87 -14.56
N PRO A 42 -3.13 7.75 -15.61
CA PRO A 42 -3.47 6.45 -16.18
C PRO A 42 -2.28 5.77 -16.89
N ASN A 43 -1.27 6.55 -17.29
CA ASN A 43 -0.15 6.09 -18.10
C ASN A 43 1.12 5.80 -17.30
N HIS A 44 1.11 5.99 -15.98
CA HIS A 44 2.28 5.85 -15.11
C HIS A 44 3.43 6.78 -15.53
N ASP A 45 3.10 8.05 -15.75
CA ASP A 45 4.04 9.08 -16.15
C ASP A 45 5.15 9.26 -15.10
N VAL A 46 6.35 9.59 -15.57
CA VAL A 46 7.53 9.83 -14.71
C VAL A 46 7.30 10.98 -13.73
N GLY A 47 6.27 11.81 -13.90
CA GLY A 47 5.91 12.84 -12.91
C GLY A 47 5.29 12.30 -11.62
N HIS A 48 4.78 11.07 -11.62
CA HIS A 48 3.98 10.49 -10.53
C HIS A 48 4.56 9.18 -9.96
N TRP A 49 5.78 8.81 -10.36
CA TRP A 49 6.44 7.57 -9.94
C TRP A 49 6.51 7.43 -8.41
N LEU A 50 6.76 8.54 -7.71
CA LEU A 50 6.92 8.55 -6.26
C LEU A 50 5.59 8.25 -5.57
N GLU A 51 4.48 8.76 -6.10
CA GLU A 51 3.14 8.51 -5.60
C GLU A 51 2.73 7.04 -5.78
N TRP A 52 3.13 6.42 -6.89
CA TRP A 52 2.95 4.98 -7.11
C TRP A 52 3.77 4.14 -6.12
N VAL A 53 5.02 4.50 -5.86
CA VAL A 53 5.86 3.82 -4.85
C VAL A 53 5.27 3.98 -3.44
N ASN A 54 4.86 5.19 -3.08
CA ASN A 54 4.23 5.46 -1.79
C ASN A 54 2.91 4.71 -1.62
N LEU A 55 2.12 4.59 -2.68
CA LEU A 55 0.89 3.82 -2.67
C LEU A 55 1.17 2.34 -2.39
N ILE A 56 2.18 1.75 -3.04
CA ILE A 56 2.58 0.35 -2.81
C ILE A 56 3.03 0.17 -1.36
N ALA A 57 3.88 1.05 -0.85
CA ALA A 57 4.36 0.99 0.54
C ALA A 57 3.19 1.07 1.54
N LEU A 58 2.24 1.98 1.30
CA LEU A 58 1.03 2.09 2.11
C LEU A 58 0.16 0.84 2.04
N ALA A 59 -0.06 0.30 0.83
CA ALA A 59 -0.88 -0.88 0.62
C ALA A 59 -0.32 -2.10 1.36
N VAL A 60 1.00 -2.31 1.30
CA VAL A 60 1.70 -3.37 2.04
C VAL A 60 1.58 -3.17 3.55
N ASN A 61 1.74 -1.93 4.04
CA ASN A 61 1.59 -1.62 5.47
C ASN A 61 0.17 -1.88 5.99
N GLU A 62 -0.85 -1.54 5.20
CA GLU A 62 -2.25 -1.81 5.53
C GLU A 62 -2.54 -3.32 5.55
N GLU A 63 -1.93 -4.10 4.66
CA GLU A 63 -2.07 -5.56 4.65
C GLU A 63 -1.38 -6.22 5.86
N ASN A 64 -0.17 -5.76 6.20
CA ASN A 64 0.57 -6.20 7.39
C ASN A 64 -0.19 -5.88 8.68
N ALA A 65 -0.74 -4.67 8.79
CA ALA A 65 -1.56 -4.27 9.93
C ALA A 65 -2.85 -5.10 10.07
N SER A 66 -3.27 -5.80 9.01
CA SER A 66 -4.48 -6.64 9.00
C SER A 66 -4.24 -8.09 9.41
N GLY A 67 -3.00 -8.47 9.70
CA GLY A 67 -2.62 -9.87 9.90
C GLY A 67 -2.57 -10.68 8.60
N GLY A 68 -2.46 -10.01 7.44
CA GLY A 68 -2.19 -10.67 6.15
C GLY A 68 -0.85 -11.39 6.16
N ARG A 69 -0.65 -12.33 5.23
CA ARG A 69 0.56 -13.15 5.06
C ARG A 69 1.80 -12.23 5.11
N ILE A 70 2.55 -12.30 6.22
CA ILE A 70 3.60 -11.34 6.56
C ILE A 70 4.67 -11.34 5.45
N VAL A 71 4.76 -10.25 4.70
CA VAL A 71 5.95 -9.94 3.89
C VAL A 71 6.78 -8.98 4.73
N THR A 72 7.84 -9.50 5.35
CA THR A 72 8.83 -8.66 6.02
C THR A 72 9.68 -7.94 4.98
N ALA A 73 9.19 -6.83 4.41
CA ALA A 73 9.94 -5.69 3.87
C ALA A 73 8.98 -4.69 3.16
N PRO A 74 9.25 -3.35 3.14
CA PRO A 74 10.39 -2.64 3.71
C PRO A 74 10.05 -1.65 4.84
N THR A 75 8.94 -1.77 5.57
CA THR A 75 8.74 -0.87 6.73
C THR A 75 8.13 -1.56 7.94
N ASN A 76 8.98 -1.96 8.90
CA ASN A 76 8.61 -1.93 10.31
C ASN A 76 8.62 -0.46 10.76
N GLY A 77 7.63 0.34 10.35
CA GLY A 77 7.47 1.74 10.79
C GLY A 77 8.69 2.66 10.60
N ALA A 78 8.81 3.32 9.45
CA ALA A 78 9.68 4.51 9.29
C ALA A 78 11.17 4.35 9.71
N ALA A 79 11.81 3.21 9.47
CA ALA A 79 13.27 3.12 9.54
C ALA A 79 13.88 3.49 8.18
N GLY A 80 13.92 4.80 7.88
CA GLY A 80 14.74 5.36 6.80
C GLY A 80 13.95 5.86 5.59
N ILE A 81 13.92 7.18 5.43
CA ILE A 81 14.09 7.77 4.10
C ILE A 81 15.42 7.22 3.56
N ILE A 82 15.37 6.26 2.65
CA ILE A 82 16.40 6.01 1.62
C ILE A 82 15.65 5.66 0.33
#